data_AF-A0AAU8XGA1-F1
#
_entry.id   AF-A0AAU8XGA1-F1
#
_cell.length_a   1.000
_cell.length_b   1.000
_cell.length_c   1.000
_cell.angle_alpha   90.00
_cell.angle_beta   90.00
_cell.angle_gamma   90.00
#
_symmetry.space_group_name_H-M   'P 1'
#
loop_
_entity.id
_entity.type
_entity.pdbx_description
1 polymer ?
#
loop_
_entity_poly.entity_id
_entity_poly.type
_entity_poly.pdbx_seq_one_letter_code
_entity_poly.pdbx_strand_id
1 'polypeptide(L)'
;MGEQLALQTLNEKTGLNFKPLQNSSNHGCDGCAVAIDGDTITVVVMDAKSSVNGVDAARTPHGDPRTRLEGWLGNRSIADSDPALRDALQAALDSGKAKVQGVTVKVGVPAPSKTGVAEFKVEPWTKK
;
A
#
# COMPACT_ATOMS: atom_id res chain seq x y z
N MET A 1 -14.11 1.91 0.86
CA MET A 1 -14.44 1.31 -0.47
C MET A 1 -13.25 1.39 -1.44
N GLY A 2 -12.59 2.54 -1.61
CA GLY A 2 -11.43 2.66 -2.52
C GLY A 2 -10.21 1.79 -2.14
N GLU A 3 -9.83 1.77 -0.85
CA GLU A 3 -8.68 0.98 -0.35
C GLU A 3 -8.87 -0.53 -0.52
N GLN A 4 -10.03 -1.06 -0.13
CA GLN A 4 -10.34 -2.49 -0.28
C GLN A 4 -10.30 -2.93 -1.75
N LEU A 5 -10.84 -2.09 -2.64
CA LEU A 5 -10.85 -2.35 -4.07
C LEU A 5 -9.44 -2.25 -4.68
N ALA A 6 -8.61 -1.32 -4.19
CA ALA A 6 -7.21 -1.21 -4.55
C ALA A 6 -6.39 -2.44 -4.09
N LEU A 7 -6.59 -2.90 -2.85
CA LEU A 7 -5.98 -4.12 -2.30
C LEU A 7 -6.33 -5.35 -3.13
N GLN A 8 -7.62 -5.55 -3.42
CA GLN A 8 -8.08 -6.65 -4.25
C GLN A 8 -7.41 -6.61 -5.64
N THR A 9 -7.46 -5.45 -6.31
CA THR A 9 -6.86 -5.25 -7.63
C THR A 9 -5.36 -5.55 -7.64
N LEU A 10 -4.64 -5.15 -6.59
CA LEU A 10 -3.20 -5.43 -6.47
C LEU A 10 -2.92 -6.92 -6.30
N ASN A 11 -3.61 -7.58 -5.38
CA ASN A 11 -3.46 -9.01 -5.15
C ASN A 11 -3.74 -9.82 -6.42
N GLU A 12 -4.80 -9.49 -7.15
CA GLU A 12 -5.15 -10.13 -8.42
C GLU A 12 -4.07 -9.89 -9.50
N LYS A 13 -3.50 -8.68 -9.59
CA LYS A 13 -2.52 -8.34 -10.63
C LYS A 13 -1.11 -8.84 -10.35
N THR A 14 -0.69 -8.89 -9.09
CA THR A 14 0.70 -9.22 -8.73
C THR A 14 0.84 -10.64 -8.19
N GLY A 15 -0.25 -11.31 -7.81
CA GLY A 15 -0.21 -12.60 -7.11
C GLY A 15 0.44 -12.53 -5.72
N LEU A 16 0.63 -11.32 -5.19
CA LEU A 16 1.14 -11.11 -3.83
C LEU A 16 -0.03 -11.10 -2.83
N ASN A 17 0.29 -11.21 -1.55
CA ASN A 17 -0.69 -11.14 -0.46
C ASN A 17 -0.54 -9.81 0.30
N PHE A 18 -0.95 -8.71 -0.32
CA PHE A 18 -1.03 -7.41 0.33
C PHE A 18 -2.09 -7.44 1.43
N LYS A 19 -1.69 -6.96 2.60
CA LYS A 19 -2.56 -6.80 3.77
C LYS A 19 -2.41 -5.39 4.36
N PRO A 20 -3.48 -4.79 4.87
CA PRO A 20 -3.36 -3.53 5.58
C PRO A 20 -2.58 -3.73 6.88
N LEU A 21 -1.75 -2.75 7.23
CA LEU A 21 -1.18 -2.58 8.56
C LEU A 21 -1.64 -1.22 9.08
N GLN A 22 -2.81 -1.17 9.71
CA GLN A 22 -3.51 0.07 10.03
C GLN A 22 -4.17 -0.01 11.41
N ASN A 23 -4.18 1.10 12.13
CA ASN A 23 -4.91 1.20 13.40
C ASN A 23 -6.43 1.34 13.17
N SER A 24 -7.20 1.43 14.27
CA SER A 24 -8.67 1.58 14.24
C SER A 24 -9.18 2.87 13.58
N SER A 25 -8.30 3.84 13.31
CA SER A 25 -8.62 5.07 12.58
C SER A 25 -8.24 4.97 11.09
N ASN A 26 -7.91 3.77 10.59
CA ASN A 26 -7.42 3.52 9.23
C ASN A 26 -6.12 4.29 8.91
N HIS A 27 -5.30 4.61 9.92
CA HIS A 27 -3.99 5.19 9.69
C HIS A 27 -2.94 4.09 9.65
N GLY A 28 -2.12 4.08 8.60
CA GLY A 28 -1.04 3.11 8.44
C GLY A 28 -0.77 2.79 6.98
N CYS A 29 -0.30 1.57 6.72
CA CYS A 29 -0.09 1.04 5.39
C CYS A 29 -1.40 0.49 4.83
N ASP A 30 -1.91 1.09 3.76
CA ASP A 30 -3.14 0.61 3.10
C ASP A 30 -2.96 -0.82 2.56
N GLY A 31 -1.76 -1.16 2.10
CA GLY A 31 -1.38 -2.54 1.81
C GLY A 31 0.12 -2.75 1.84
N CYS A 32 0.58 -3.66 2.70
CA CYS A 32 1.97 -4.05 2.82
C CYS A 32 2.12 -5.54 2.46
N ALA A 33 3.20 -5.87 1.77
CA ALA A 33 3.55 -7.24 1.43
C ALA A 33 5.06 -7.44 1.48
N VAL A 34 5.49 -8.64 1.82
CA VAL A 34 6.86 -9.12 1.62
C VAL A 34 6.84 -10.09 0.44
N ALA A 35 7.58 -9.75 -0.61
CA ALA A 35 7.81 -10.61 -1.77
C ALA A 35 9.25 -11.15 -1.72
N ILE A 36 9.38 -12.45 -1.94
CA ILE A 36 10.68 -13.13 -1.98
C ILE A 36 10.82 -13.79 -3.35
N ASP A 37 11.86 -13.40 -4.07
CA ASP A 37 12.23 -13.99 -5.37
C ASP A 37 13.71 -14.37 -5.35
N GLY A 38 13.97 -15.67 -5.19
CA GLY A 38 15.30 -16.19 -4.87
C GLY A 38 15.88 -15.53 -3.61
N ASP A 39 17.05 -14.91 -3.74
CA ASP A 39 17.70 -14.17 -2.65
C ASP A 39 17.21 -12.72 -2.51
N THR A 40 16.34 -12.25 -3.40
CA THR A 40 15.82 -10.88 -3.36
C THR A 40 14.60 -10.80 -2.46
N ILE A 41 14.71 -10.00 -1.40
CA ILE A 41 13.59 -9.64 -0.54
C ILE A 41 13.11 -8.24 -0.96
N THR A 42 11.84 -8.11 -1.27
CA THR A 42 11.19 -6.83 -1.57
C THR A 42 10.04 -6.62 -0.61
N VAL A 43 10.08 -5.55 0.16
CA VAL A 43 8.92 -5.04 0.89
C VAL A 43 8.19 -4.07 -0.03
N VAL A 44 6.95 -4.40 -0.39
CA VAL A 44 6.12 -3.52 -1.20
C VAL A 44 5.15 -2.79 -0.30
N VAL A 45 5.19 -1.46 -0.37
CA VAL A 45 4.35 -0.55 0.40
C VAL A 45 3.37 0.11 -0.55
N MET A 46 2.09 -0.17 -0.38
CA MET A 46 1.02 0.43 -1.15
C MET A 46 0.32 1.52 -0.35
N ASP A 47 0.02 2.61 -1.05
CA ASP A 47 -0.94 3.62 -0.64
C ASP A 47 -2.02 3.77 -1.73
N ALA A 48 -3.28 3.77 -1.31
CA ALA A 48 -4.43 3.92 -2.19
C ALA A 48 -4.90 5.37 -2.20
N LYS A 49 -5.14 5.91 -3.39
CA LYS A 49 -5.68 7.27 -3.57
C LYS A 49 -6.88 7.22 -4.49
N SER A 50 -8.01 7.75 -4.01
CA SER A 50 -9.23 7.81 -4.80
C SER A 50 -9.58 9.23 -5.21
N SER A 51 -10.31 9.35 -6.31
CA SER A 51 -10.86 10.62 -6.79
C SER A 51 -12.21 10.39 -7.46
N VAL A 52 -13.14 11.32 -7.21
CA VAL A 52 -14.44 11.35 -7.90
C VAL A 52 -14.40 12.03 -9.27
N ASN A 53 -13.26 12.64 -9.61
CA ASN A 53 -13.03 13.38 -10.84
C ASN A 53 -12.21 12.58 -11.87
N GLY A 54 -12.23 11.25 -11.76
CA GLY A 54 -11.45 10.33 -12.61
C GLY A 54 -10.12 9.91 -11.99
N VAL A 55 -9.54 8.81 -12.51
CA VAL A 55 -8.34 8.18 -11.94
C VAL A 55 -7.10 9.08 -11.98
N ASP A 56 -6.94 9.88 -13.01
CA ASP A 56 -5.78 10.78 -13.16
C ASP A 56 -5.84 11.99 -12.20
N ALA A 57 -7.01 12.28 -11.63
CA ALA A 57 -7.16 13.30 -10.59
C ALA A 57 -6.85 12.76 -9.17
N ALA A 58 -6.67 11.44 -9.01
CA ALA A 58 -6.21 10.88 -7.75
C ALA A 58 -4.77 11.28 -7.48
N ARG A 59 -4.50 11.73 -6.24
CA ARG A 59 -3.19 12.23 -5.84
C ARG A 59 -2.14 11.12 -5.83
N THR A 60 -0.87 11.52 -5.87
CA THR A 60 0.25 10.64 -5.53
C THR A 60 0.62 10.87 -4.06
N PRO A 61 0.97 9.82 -3.30
CA PRO A 61 1.40 9.95 -1.91
C PRO A 61 2.70 10.74 -1.81
N HIS A 62 2.88 11.43 -0.68
CA HIS A 62 4.07 12.22 -0.38
C HIS A 62 5.02 11.49 0.56
N GLY A 63 6.31 11.76 0.39
CA GLY A 63 7.38 11.25 1.24
C GLY A 63 7.96 9.92 0.75
N ASP A 64 8.93 9.42 1.49
CA ASP A 64 9.63 8.17 1.18
C ASP A 64 8.85 6.95 1.70
N PRO A 65 8.62 5.91 0.87
CA PRO A 65 7.91 4.70 1.29
C PRO A 65 8.58 3.97 2.46
N ARG A 66 9.92 3.91 2.50
CA ARG A 66 10.65 3.25 3.59
C ARG A 66 10.49 4.04 4.89
N THR A 67 10.72 5.35 4.86
CA THR A 67 10.52 6.19 6.05
C THR A 67 9.09 6.11 6.59
N ARG A 68 8.09 6.03 5.72
CA ARG A 68 6.69 5.84 6.11
C ARG A 68 6.46 4.49 6.77
N LEU A 69 6.94 3.41 6.16
CA LEU A 69 6.85 2.06 6.71
C LEU A 69 7.51 1.96 8.09
N GLU A 70 8.73 2.45 8.24
CA GLU A 70 9.46 2.47 9.51
C GLU A 70 8.71 3.27 10.58
N GLY A 71 8.12 4.42 10.20
CA GLY A 71 7.28 5.20 11.09
C GLY A 71 6.01 4.46 11.55
N TRP A 72 5.39 3.68 10.66
CA TRP A 72 4.23 2.84 11.02
C TRP A 72 4.60 1.66 11.91
N LEU A 73 5.71 0.97 11.63
CA LEU A 73 6.23 -0.12 12.48
C LEU A 73 6.65 0.39 13.87
N GLY A 74 7.15 1.63 13.96
CA GLY A 74 7.46 2.27 15.24
C GLY A 74 6.23 2.73 16.04
N ASN A 75 5.04 2.77 15.43
CA ASN A 75 3.81 3.15 16.11
C ASN A 75 3.02 1.91 16.53
N ARG A 76 3.02 1.61 17.83
CA ARG A 76 2.33 0.42 18.39
C ARG A 76 0.85 0.32 18.03
N SER A 77 0.12 1.44 17.95
CA SER A 77 -1.31 1.40 17.57
C SER A 77 -1.54 0.86 16.16
N ILE A 78 -0.53 0.96 15.28
CA ILE A 78 -0.54 0.48 13.91
C ILE A 78 0.12 -0.90 13.85
N ALA A 79 1.34 -1.02 14.38
CA ALA A 79 2.13 -2.24 14.34
C ALA A 79 1.42 -3.43 15.01
N ASP A 80 0.66 -3.20 16.07
CA ASP A 80 -0.06 -4.26 16.79
C ASP A 80 -1.43 -4.60 16.15
N SER A 81 -1.82 -3.95 15.05
CA SER A 81 -3.04 -4.30 14.32
C SER A 81 -2.94 -5.67 13.62
N ASP A 82 -1.74 -6.04 13.18
CA ASP A 82 -1.41 -7.36 12.64
C ASP A 82 0.04 -7.71 13.04
N PRO A 83 0.24 -8.35 14.21
CA PRO A 83 1.56 -8.69 14.70
C PRO A 83 2.36 -9.61 13.76
N ALA A 84 1.68 -10.51 13.03
CA ALA A 84 2.35 -11.42 12.12
C ALA A 84 2.90 -10.68 10.90
N LEU A 85 2.12 -9.75 10.34
CA LEU A 85 2.58 -8.89 9.25
C LEU A 85 3.70 -7.94 9.71
N ARG A 86 3.55 -7.32 10.89
CA ARG A 86 4.60 -6.50 11.51
C ARG A 86 5.91 -7.26 11.60
N ASP A 87 5.90 -8.47 12.17
CA ASP A 87 7.10 -9.26 12.40
C ASP A 87 7.77 -9.67 11.08
N ALA A 88 6.97 -10.05 10.06
CA ALA A 88 7.49 -10.35 8.73
C ALA A 88 8.15 -9.13 8.06
N LEU A 89 7.52 -7.95 8.16
CA LEU A 89 8.07 -6.70 7.63
C LEU A 89 9.36 -6.31 8.36
N GLN A 90 9.37 -6.38 9.69
CA GLN A 90 10.53 -6.06 10.50
C GLN A 90 11.70 -7.01 10.19
N ALA A 91 11.45 -8.32 10.13
CA ALA A 91 12.47 -9.30 9.77
C ALA A 91 13.04 -9.08 8.36
N ALA A 92 12.18 -8.70 7.40
CA ALA A 92 12.63 -8.34 6.06
C ALA A 92 13.57 -7.12 6.09
N LEU A 93 13.20 -6.05 6.81
CA LEU A 93 14.04 -4.85 6.95
C LEU A 93 15.36 -5.14 7.68
N ASP A 94 15.31 -5.87 8.79
CA ASP A 94 16.46 -6.22 9.63
C ASP A 94 17.47 -7.12 8.90
N SER A 95 17.04 -7.84 7.86
CA SER A 95 17.95 -8.61 7.01
C SER A 95 19.02 -7.75 6.31
N GLY A 96 18.81 -6.43 6.22
CA GLY A 96 19.67 -5.49 5.50
C GLY A 96 19.66 -5.67 3.97
N LYS A 97 18.95 -6.67 3.45
CA LYS A 97 18.88 -7.00 2.02
C LYS A 97 17.58 -6.54 1.37
N ALA A 98 16.56 -6.23 2.16
CA ALA A 98 15.26 -5.87 1.62
C ALA A 98 15.30 -4.54 0.87
N LYS A 99 14.75 -4.55 -0.34
CA LYS A 99 14.39 -3.32 -1.06
C LYS A 99 12.98 -2.92 -0.63
N VAL A 100 12.78 -1.64 -0.33
CA VAL A 100 11.43 -1.11 -0.10
C VAL A 100 10.97 -0.43 -1.38
N GLN A 101 9.88 -0.92 -1.95
CA GLN A 101 9.25 -0.36 -3.15
C GLN A 101 7.90 0.24 -2.78
N GLY A 102 7.73 1.52 -3.07
CA GLY A 102 6.42 2.17 -2.98
C GLY A 102 5.61 1.97 -4.26
N VAL A 103 4.33 1.65 -4.11
CA VAL A 103 3.35 1.66 -5.20
C VAL A 103 2.15 2.51 -4.78
N THR A 104 1.58 3.23 -5.74
CA THR A 104 0.30 3.93 -5.57
C THR A 104 -0.75 3.24 -6.41
N VAL A 105 -1.88 2.89 -5.79
CA VAL A 105 -3.06 2.48 -6.53
C VAL A 105 -4.03 3.66 -6.58
N LYS A 106 -4.20 4.22 -7.77
CA LYS A 106 -5.17 5.27 -8.04
C LYS A 106 -6.49 4.65 -8.45
N VAL A 107 -7.57 5.12 -7.83
CA VAL A 107 -8.94 4.66 -8.07
C VAL A 107 -9.81 5.84 -8.49
N GLY A 108 -10.26 5.84 -9.75
CA GLY A 108 -11.31 6.75 -10.21
C GLY A 108 -12.67 6.16 -9.87
N VAL A 109 -13.40 6.76 -8.93
CA VAL A 109 -14.77 6.33 -8.58
C VAL A 109 -15.74 7.33 -9.19
N PRO A 110 -16.70 6.94 -10.03
CA PRO A 110 -17.68 7.89 -10.57
C PRO A 110 -18.40 8.64 -9.43
N ALA A 111 -18.62 9.93 -9.60
CA ALA A 111 -19.46 10.70 -8.68
C ALA A 111 -20.86 10.05 -8.59
N PRO A 112 -21.58 10.17 -7.44
CA PRO A 112 -22.87 9.49 -7.25
C PRO A 112 -23.93 9.76 -8.32
N SER A 113 -23.81 10.86 -9.08
CA SER A 113 -24.70 11.27 -10.18
C SER A 113 -24.22 10.88 -11.58
N LYS A 114 -23.07 10.19 -11.71
CA LYS A 114 -22.50 9.75 -12.98
C LYS A 114 -22.49 8.22 -13.07
N THR A 115 -23.01 7.67 -14.16
CA THR A 115 -22.86 6.25 -14.50
C THR A 115 -21.45 5.99 -15.06
N GLY A 116 -20.81 4.90 -14.64
CA GLY A 116 -19.47 4.53 -15.08
C GLY A 116 -18.89 3.35 -14.28
N VAL A 117 -17.85 2.72 -14.82
CA VAL A 117 -17.07 1.68 -14.12
C VAL A 117 -15.91 2.36 -13.38
N ALA A 118 -15.50 1.82 -12.23
CA ALA A 118 -14.32 2.31 -11.53
C ALA A 118 -13.05 2.11 -12.39
N GLU A 119 -12.19 3.13 -12.44
CA GLU A 119 -10.93 3.10 -13.17
C GLU A 119 -9.76 2.88 -12.22
N PHE A 120 -8.73 2.15 -12.67
CA PHE A 120 -7.58 1.81 -11.85
C PHE A 120 -6.27 2.09 -12.57
N LYS A 121 -5.31 2.63 -11.82
CA LYS A 121 -3.95 2.82 -12.28
C LYS A 121 -2.99 2.48 -11.15
N VAL A 122 -1.99 1.65 -11.45
CA VAL A 122 -0.89 1.37 -10.53
C VAL A 122 0.32 2.15 -11.02
N GLU A 123 0.88 3.00 -10.14
CA GLU A 123 2.04 3.83 -10.45
C GLU A 123 3.12 3.63 -9.39
N PRO A 124 4.41 3.82 -9.72
CA PRO A 124 5.46 3.88 -8.71
C PRO A 124 5.21 5.05 -7.75
N TRP A 125 5.28 4.77 -6.44
CA TRP A 125 5.36 5.83 -5.44
C TRP A 125 6.83 6.26 -5.32
N THR A 126 7.19 7.26 -6.11
CA THR A 126 8.52 7.86 -6.09
C THR A 126 8.69 8.79 -4.90
N LYS A 127 9.89 8.78 -4.31
CA LYS A 127 10.35 9.69 -3.26
C LYS A 127 10.29 11.15 -3.76
N LYS A 128 9.13 11.79 -3.64
CA LYS A 128 8.91 13.21 -3.98
C LYS A 128 8.67 14.00 -2.70
#